data_AF-K1SHC2-F1
#
_entry.id   AF-K1SHC2-F1
#
_cell.length_a   1.000
_cell.length_b   1.000
_cell.length_c   1.000
_cell.angle_alpha   90.00
_cell.angle_beta   90.00
_cell.angle_gamma   90.00
#
_symmetry.space_group_name_H-M   'P 1'
#
loop_
_entity.id
_entity.type
_entity.pdbx_description
1 polymer ?
#
loop_
_entity_poly.entity_id
_entity_poly.type
_entity_poly.pdbx_seq_one_letter_code
_entity_poly.pdbx_strand_id
1 'polypeptide(L)'
;KYIKLKNNSIDNIMLNEACSSGCGSFIETFAKSLGLTINEFVNSAISARNPVDLGSRCTVFMNSKIKQAQKEGYSVGDISAGLSYSVIKNAIQKVMKIRDMKVLGSHIVVQGGTFYNDAVLRAFELLVGKNVVRPDIAGLMGAYGVALLAQEQYEANKDMEYVSTISDLDAINNLKVEASHVRCNGCENHCLLTINKFSNGTKHISGNRCEKGAGIVSENKELPNLVKYKYKRIFDYTPLEEKNAPRGVIGIPRVLNMYEDYPFWFTFLTKLGFRVIISEKSNRKTYEKGMESMPSESVCYPAKLSHGHIISLVKQGIKTIFYPCVPYSRKEYKSADNHYNCPIVISYSEVLKNNVEELKDKDITFLNPFLPFDAKTLAETILGLPEFKKYNFTKKELLNAAKLAEEEYQHCRADIHAEGAKAVEYLEKKHLKGIVLAGRPYHVDPEINHGIDTLITSLGLGVITGDSIANQTEPKAPLRVVNQWVYHARLYSAADFVGKHDNLELVQLNSIWLWRRCCNNRSG
;
A
#
# COMPACT_ATOMS: atom_id res chain seq x y z
N LYS A 1 -13.87 -16.38 14.64
CA LYS A 1 -14.14 -17.82 14.42
C LYS A 1 -15.56 -18.12 14.91
N TYR A 2 -16.30 -18.96 14.20
CA TYR A 2 -17.63 -19.45 14.59
C TYR A 2 -17.64 -20.96 14.42
N ILE A 3 -18.14 -21.68 15.44
CA ILE A 3 -18.31 -23.14 15.42
C ILE A 3 -19.74 -23.43 15.84
N LYS A 4 -20.41 -24.29 15.08
CA LYS A 4 -21.73 -24.81 15.42
C LYS A 4 -21.61 -26.29 15.75
N LEU A 5 -22.19 -26.69 16.89
CA LEU A 5 -22.27 -28.07 17.32
C LEU A 5 -23.70 -28.60 17.13
N LYS A 6 -23.81 -29.87 16.74
CA LYS A 6 -25.07 -30.62 16.68
C LYS A 6 -24.80 -32.05 17.14
N ASN A 7 -25.56 -32.55 18.11
CA ASN A 7 -25.42 -33.89 18.68
C ASN A 7 -23.97 -34.21 19.13
N ASN A 8 -23.34 -33.31 19.87
CA ASN A 8 -21.94 -33.38 20.33
C ASN A 8 -20.87 -33.46 19.22
N SER A 9 -21.24 -33.26 17.96
CA SER A 9 -20.34 -33.20 16.82
C SER A 9 -20.30 -31.81 16.19
N ILE A 10 -19.20 -31.48 15.53
CA ILE A 10 -19.04 -30.23 14.79
C ILE A 10 -19.89 -30.29 13.52
N ASP A 11 -20.91 -29.44 13.43
CA ASP A 11 -21.79 -29.28 12.26
C ASP A 11 -21.17 -28.32 11.24
N ASN A 12 -20.54 -27.23 11.72
CA ASN A 12 -20.01 -26.20 10.85
C ASN A 12 -18.89 -25.39 11.53
N ILE A 13 -17.85 -25.06 10.78
CA ILE A 13 -16.76 -24.15 11.20
C ILE A 13 -16.63 -23.04 10.16
N MET A 14 -16.67 -21.78 10.63
CA MET A 14 -16.42 -20.61 9.79
C MET A 14 -15.30 -19.76 10.38
N LEU A 15 -14.30 -19.48 9.56
CA LEU A 15 -13.16 -18.62 9.85
C LEU A 15 -13.21 -17.38 8.94
N ASN A 16 -12.72 -16.26 9.44
CA ASN A 16 -12.52 -15.06 8.63
C ASN A 16 -11.05 -14.71 8.72
N GLU A 17 -10.36 -14.84 7.60
CA GLU A 17 -8.91 -14.74 7.52
C GLU A 17 -8.44 -13.34 7.10
N ALA A 18 -9.35 -12.44 6.67
CA ALA A 18 -8.97 -11.23 5.94
C ALA A 18 -9.36 -9.90 6.60
N CYS A 19 -10.11 -9.86 7.72
CA CYS A 19 -10.78 -8.64 8.17
C CYS A 19 -10.35 -8.16 9.57
N SER A 20 -9.58 -7.06 9.65
CA SER A 20 -9.20 -6.40 10.91
C SER A 20 -10.33 -5.55 11.53
N SER A 21 -11.40 -5.21 10.80
CA SER A 21 -12.51 -4.37 11.30
C SER A 21 -13.49 -5.07 12.24
N GLY A 22 -13.10 -6.23 12.77
CA GLY A 22 -13.84 -7.01 13.76
C GLY A 22 -12.94 -7.61 14.85
N CYS A 23 -11.71 -7.12 15.02
CA CYS A 23 -10.77 -7.63 16.02
C CYS A 23 -10.66 -6.71 17.24
N GLY A 24 -10.44 -7.28 18.42
CA GLY A 24 -10.23 -6.50 19.66
C GLY A 24 -9.06 -5.52 19.59
N SER A 25 -8.05 -5.82 18.77
CA SER A 25 -6.91 -4.92 18.51
C SER A 25 -7.30 -3.56 17.92
N PHE A 26 -8.42 -3.48 17.19
CA PHE A 26 -8.93 -2.22 16.67
C PHE A 26 -9.48 -1.33 17.78
N ILE A 27 -10.25 -1.89 18.72
CA ILE A 27 -10.76 -1.18 19.90
C ILE A 27 -9.58 -0.69 20.75
N GLU A 28 -8.56 -1.54 20.95
CA GLU A 28 -7.37 -1.19 21.71
C GLU A 28 -6.55 -0.06 21.07
N THR A 29 -6.32 -0.14 19.76
CA THR A 29 -5.58 0.90 19.03
C THR A 29 -6.33 2.23 19.07
N PHE A 30 -7.66 2.18 18.98
CA PHE A 30 -8.48 3.39 19.02
C PHE A 30 -8.51 4.01 20.42
N ALA A 31 -8.66 3.22 21.49
CA ALA A 31 -8.57 3.69 22.87
C ALA A 31 -7.24 4.42 23.13
N LYS A 32 -6.12 3.82 22.69
CA LYS A 32 -4.78 4.44 22.77
C LYS A 32 -4.71 5.77 22.02
N SER A 33 -5.36 5.88 20.84
CA SER A 33 -5.38 7.13 20.07
C SER A 33 -6.14 8.28 20.75
N LEU A 34 -7.03 7.96 21.69
CA LEU A 34 -7.75 8.92 22.53
C LEU A 34 -7.06 9.17 23.87
N GLY A 35 -5.89 8.56 24.12
CA GLY A 35 -5.18 8.65 25.40
C GLY A 35 -5.88 7.92 26.55
N LEU A 36 -6.77 6.97 26.26
CA LEU A 36 -7.51 6.19 27.24
C LEU A 36 -6.97 4.76 27.36
N THR A 37 -7.06 4.20 28.55
CA THR A 37 -6.86 2.76 28.73
C THR A 37 -8.04 1.99 28.11
N ILE A 38 -7.81 0.73 27.75
CA ILE A 38 -8.89 -0.12 27.22
C ILE A 38 -10.05 -0.25 28.21
N ASN A 39 -9.77 -0.35 29.52
CA ASN A 39 -10.79 -0.50 30.55
C ASN A 39 -11.67 0.76 30.66
N GLU A 40 -11.07 1.95 30.67
CA GLU A 40 -11.83 3.22 30.68
C GLU A 40 -12.69 3.35 29.42
N PHE A 41 -12.13 2.99 28.27
CA PHE A 41 -12.83 3.05 27.00
C PHE A 41 -14.04 2.10 26.97
N VAL A 42 -13.90 0.90 27.50
CA VAL A 42 -14.99 -0.09 27.61
C VAL A 42 -16.04 0.34 28.61
N ASN A 43 -15.64 0.81 29.80
CA ASN A 43 -16.57 1.26 30.83
C ASN A 43 -17.43 2.43 30.33
N SER A 44 -16.84 3.35 29.54
CA SER A 44 -17.58 4.46 28.94
C SER A 44 -18.68 4.00 27.96
N ALA A 45 -18.49 2.87 27.27
CA ALA A 45 -19.51 2.31 26.40
C ALA A 45 -20.71 1.72 27.15
N ILE A 46 -20.49 1.16 28.35
CA ILE A 46 -21.55 0.53 29.15
C ILE A 46 -22.56 1.59 29.61
N SER A 47 -22.10 2.79 29.95
CA SER A 47 -22.95 3.91 30.36
C SER A 47 -23.53 4.73 29.20
N ALA A 48 -23.14 4.42 27.96
CA ALA A 48 -23.58 5.16 26.79
C ALA A 48 -25.07 4.94 26.50
N ARG A 49 -25.76 6.03 26.11
CA ARG A 49 -27.21 5.99 25.84
C ARG A 49 -27.53 6.04 24.35
N ASN A 50 -26.64 6.58 23.53
CA ASN A 50 -26.89 6.84 22.11
C ASN A 50 -25.75 6.29 21.24
N PRO A 51 -25.59 4.94 21.13
CA PRO A 51 -24.50 4.34 20.38
C PRO A 51 -24.49 4.78 18.91
N VAL A 52 -23.34 5.24 18.43
CA VAL A 52 -23.17 5.74 17.06
C VAL A 52 -23.24 4.61 16.04
N ASP A 53 -23.99 4.78 14.94
CA ASP A 53 -23.95 3.83 13.82
C ASP A 53 -22.73 4.04 12.90
N LEU A 54 -21.65 3.35 13.24
CA LEU A 54 -20.41 3.32 12.47
C LEU A 54 -20.48 2.37 11.26
N GLY A 55 -21.54 1.57 11.12
CA GLY A 55 -21.70 0.56 10.06
C GLY A 55 -20.75 -0.65 10.18
N SER A 56 -20.76 -1.54 9.18
CA SER A 56 -19.94 -2.77 9.13
C SER A 56 -18.84 -2.74 8.06
N ARG A 57 -18.27 -1.55 7.78
CA ARG A 57 -17.25 -1.36 6.73
C ARG A 57 -15.82 -1.56 7.26
N CYS A 58 -14.84 -1.50 6.35
CA CYS A 58 -13.41 -1.60 6.68
C CYS A 58 -12.98 -0.51 7.70
N THR A 59 -11.97 -0.81 8.52
CA THR A 59 -11.42 0.08 9.58
C THR A 59 -11.09 1.48 9.07
N VAL A 60 -10.62 1.60 7.81
CA VAL A 60 -10.33 2.88 7.16
C VAL A 60 -11.58 3.77 7.08
N PHE A 61 -12.71 3.22 6.65
CA PHE A 61 -13.97 3.97 6.59
C PHE A 61 -14.55 4.24 7.97
N MET A 62 -14.33 3.31 8.90
CA MET A 62 -14.78 3.44 10.28
C MET A 62 -14.08 4.63 10.95
N ASN A 63 -12.75 4.78 10.77
CA ASN A 63 -12.00 5.93 11.26
C ASN A 63 -12.53 7.27 10.73
N SER A 64 -12.89 7.36 9.44
CA SER A 64 -13.50 8.57 8.89
C SER A 64 -14.86 8.88 9.53
N LYS A 65 -15.70 7.86 9.74
CA LYS A 65 -17.00 8.01 10.40
C LYS A 65 -16.86 8.42 11.87
N ILE A 66 -15.88 7.87 12.58
CA ILE A 66 -15.64 8.25 13.98
C ILE A 66 -15.26 9.72 14.08
N LYS A 67 -14.36 10.20 13.20
CA LYS A 67 -14.01 11.63 13.15
C LYS A 67 -15.22 12.52 12.85
N GLN A 68 -16.13 12.05 11.99
CA GLN A 68 -17.37 12.74 11.72
C GLN A 68 -18.28 12.76 12.96
N ALA A 69 -18.47 11.64 13.65
CA ALA A 69 -19.26 11.57 14.88
C ALA A 69 -18.68 12.46 15.99
N GLN A 70 -17.35 12.56 16.11
CA GLN A 70 -16.71 13.50 17.02
C GLN A 70 -17.06 14.96 16.68
N LYS A 71 -17.08 15.33 15.39
CA LYS A 71 -17.51 16.68 14.96
C LYS A 71 -18.99 16.95 15.19
N GLU A 72 -19.81 15.91 15.12
CA GLU A 72 -21.26 15.97 15.39
C GLU A 72 -21.57 15.99 16.91
N GLY A 73 -20.56 15.95 17.77
CA GLY A 73 -20.70 16.11 19.22
C GLY A 73 -20.99 14.83 20.00
N TYR A 74 -20.83 13.65 19.38
CA TYR A 74 -21.00 12.38 20.10
C TYR A 74 -19.95 12.17 21.18
N SER A 75 -20.36 11.62 22.31
CA SER A 75 -19.45 11.32 23.42
C SER A 75 -18.52 10.15 23.08
N VAL A 76 -17.40 10.05 23.81
CA VAL A 76 -16.48 8.91 23.70
C VAL A 76 -17.20 7.58 24.00
N GLY A 77 -18.12 7.58 24.96
CA GLY A 77 -18.95 6.42 25.30
C GLY A 77 -19.85 5.99 24.15
N ASP A 78 -20.53 6.93 23.50
CA ASP A 78 -21.41 6.66 22.35
C ASP A 78 -20.63 6.08 21.15
N ILE A 79 -19.42 6.58 20.92
CA ILE A 79 -18.51 6.07 19.90
C ILE A 79 -18.01 4.67 20.27
N SER A 80 -17.62 4.45 21.53
CA SER A 80 -17.13 3.17 22.05
C SER A 80 -18.21 2.07 21.99
N ALA A 81 -19.45 2.42 22.35
CA ALA A 81 -20.60 1.54 22.20
C ALA A 81 -20.87 1.24 20.72
N GLY A 82 -20.87 2.27 19.85
CA GLY A 82 -21.00 2.11 18.40
C GLY A 82 -19.96 1.17 17.80
N LEU A 83 -18.70 1.26 18.24
CA LEU A 83 -17.62 0.37 17.84
C LEU A 83 -17.88 -1.08 18.25
N SER A 84 -18.34 -1.30 19.50
CA SER A 84 -18.67 -2.62 20.02
C SER A 84 -19.78 -3.28 19.18
N TYR A 85 -20.83 -2.52 18.84
CA TYR A 85 -21.87 -2.97 17.90
C TYR A 85 -21.32 -3.28 16.51
N SER A 86 -20.45 -2.43 15.96
CA SER A 86 -19.85 -2.64 14.64
C SER A 86 -18.99 -3.90 14.57
N VAL A 87 -18.22 -4.21 15.61
CA VAL A 87 -17.42 -5.44 15.70
C VAL A 87 -18.32 -6.67 15.63
N ILE A 88 -19.40 -6.69 16.42
CA ILE A 88 -20.33 -7.83 16.42
C ILE A 88 -21.13 -7.93 15.13
N LYS A 89 -21.65 -6.82 14.58
CA LYS A 89 -22.34 -6.82 13.28
C LYS A 89 -21.45 -7.38 12.19
N ASN A 90 -20.16 -7.01 12.18
CA ASN A 90 -19.17 -7.59 11.26
C ASN A 90 -19.02 -9.11 11.47
N ALA A 91 -18.92 -9.57 12.72
CA ALA A 91 -18.81 -10.98 13.03
C ALA A 91 -20.01 -11.77 12.50
N ILE A 92 -21.23 -11.33 12.79
CA ILE A 92 -22.47 -11.98 12.37
C ILE A 92 -22.59 -11.99 10.82
N GLN A 93 -22.39 -10.84 10.18
CA GLN A 93 -22.63 -10.70 8.73
C GLN A 93 -21.55 -11.35 7.87
N LYS A 94 -20.26 -11.19 8.24
CA LYS A 94 -19.13 -11.61 7.39
C LYS A 94 -18.55 -12.96 7.77
N VAL A 95 -18.49 -13.27 9.07
CA VAL A 95 -17.90 -14.51 9.58
C VAL A 95 -18.97 -15.60 9.63
N MET A 96 -20.04 -15.34 10.36
CA MET A 96 -21.11 -16.31 10.57
C MET A 96 -22.05 -16.40 9.36
N LYS A 97 -22.12 -15.32 8.56
CA LYS A 97 -23.01 -15.19 7.40
C LYS A 97 -24.48 -15.49 7.74
N ILE A 98 -24.88 -15.17 8.97
CA ILE A 98 -26.24 -15.41 9.47
C ILE A 98 -27.10 -14.18 9.17
N ARG A 99 -28.23 -14.42 8.50
CA ARG A 99 -29.25 -13.38 8.23
C ARG A 99 -30.38 -13.40 9.24
N ASP A 100 -30.70 -14.57 9.78
CA ASP A 100 -31.74 -14.76 10.80
C ASP A 100 -31.12 -15.31 12.08
N MET A 101 -31.20 -14.54 13.16
CA MET A 101 -30.66 -14.89 14.48
C MET A 101 -31.38 -16.09 15.12
N LYS A 102 -32.55 -16.47 14.61
CA LYS A 102 -33.26 -17.70 15.03
C LYS A 102 -32.49 -18.98 14.71
N VAL A 103 -31.60 -18.94 13.70
CA VAL A 103 -30.74 -20.08 13.32
C VAL A 103 -29.71 -20.41 14.41
N LEU A 104 -29.36 -19.46 15.26
CA LEU A 104 -28.47 -19.71 16.40
C LEU A 104 -29.14 -20.66 17.39
N GLY A 105 -28.37 -21.59 17.95
CA GLY A 105 -28.86 -22.49 18.98
C GLY A 105 -29.37 -21.76 20.23
N SER A 106 -29.99 -22.52 21.14
CA SER A 106 -30.39 -22.03 22.46
C SER A 106 -29.20 -21.80 23.41
N HIS A 107 -28.10 -22.52 23.19
CA HIS A 107 -26.88 -22.43 23.98
C HIS A 107 -25.78 -21.76 23.16
N ILE A 108 -25.43 -20.54 23.53
CA ILE A 108 -24.39 -19.76 22.85
C ILE A 108 -23.27 -19.52 23.83
N VAL A 109 -22.06 -19.96 23.48
CA VAL A 109 -20.85 -19.73 24.25
C VAL A 109 -19.94 -18.80 23.48
N VAL A 110 -19.46 -17.76 24.13
CA VAL A 110 -18.49 -16.81 23.56
C VAL A 110 -17.14 -16.94 24.26
N GLN A 111 -16.06 -16.91 23.47
CA GLN A 111 -14.69 -17.14 23.92
C GLN A 111 -13.70 -16.31 23.11
N GLY A 112 -12.49 -16.15 23.63
CA GLY A 112 -11.40 -15.33 23.09
C GLY A 112 -11.28 -13.97 23.78
N GLY A 113 -10.10 -13.36 23.68
CA GLY A 113 -9.76 -12.14 24.43
C GLY A 113 -10.67 -10.94 24.18
N THR A 114 -11.30 -10.85 23.00
CA THR A 114 -12.29 -9.80 22.71
C THR A 114 -13.49 -9.84 23.65
N PHE A 115 -13.88 -11.01 24.16
CA PHE A 115 -15.04 -11.13 25.05
C PHE A 115 -14.73 -10.82 26.53
N TYR A 116 -13.48 -10.48 26.88
CA TYR A 116 -13.20 -9.78 28.15
C TYR A 116 -13.78 -8.37 28.17
N ASN A 117 -14.11 -7.81 27.01
CA ASN A 117 -14.79 -6.53 26.89
C ASN A 117 -16.29 -6.71 27.12
N ASP A 118 -16.78 -6.20 28.26
CA ASP A 118 -18.19 -6.30 28.65
C ASP A 118 -19.12 -5.56 27.69
N ALA A 119 -18.68 -4.45 27.08
CA ALA A 119 -19.48 -3.74 26.08
C ALA A 119 -19.67 -4.57 24.78
N VAL A 120 -18.65 -5.34 24.39
CA VAL A 120 -18.76 -6.26 23.25
C VAL A 120 -19.66 -7.45 23.57
N LEU A 121 -19.52 -8.04 24.76
CA LEU A 121 -20.42 -9.10 25.24
C LEU A 121 -21.87 -8.59 25.22
N ARG A 122 -22.11 -7.41 25.81
CA ARG A 122 -23.44 -6.83 25.89
C ARG A 122 -24.03 -6.50 24.52
N ALA A 123 -23.23 -5.93 23.62
CA ALA A 123 -23.65 -5.68 22.25
C ALA A 123 -24.02 -6.99 21.52
N PHE A 124 -23.32 -8.08 21.80
CA PHE A 124 -23.64 -9.40 21.23
C PHE A 124 -24.96 -9.95 21.77
N GLU A 125 -25.19 -9.93 23.08
CA GLU A 125 -26.47 -10.31 23.68
C GLU A 125 -27.65 -9.53 23.09
N LEU A 126 -27.51 -8.21 22.98
CA LEU A 126 -28.56 -7.33 22.46
C LEU A 126 -28.86 -7.57 20.98
N LEU A 127 -27.84 -7.83 20.16
CA LEU A 127 -28.02 -8.11 18.74
C LEU A 127 -28.60 -9.50 18.48
N VAL A 128 -28.25 -10.48 19.31
CA VAL A 128 -28.74 -11.86 19.17
C VAL A 128 -30.11 -12.04 19.81
N GLY A 129 -30.45 -11.24 20.83
CA GLY A 129 -31.68 -11.37 21.60
C GLY A 129 -31.76 -12.66 22.43
N LYS A 130 -30.62 -13.22 22.81
CA LYS A 130 -30.51 -14.46 23.59
C LYS A 130 -29.47 -14.30 24.70
N ASN A 131 -29.60 -15.12 25.73
CA ASN A 131 -28.57 -15.24 26.76
C ASN A 131 -27.33 -15.91 26.19
N VAL A 132 -26.17 -15.41 26.59
CA VAL A 132 -24.87 -15.84 26.07
C VAL A 132 -23.96 -16.15 27.24
N VAL A 133 -23.35 -17.32 27.20
CA VAL A 133 -22.45 -17.79 28.26
C VAL A 133 -21.03 -17.37 27.92
N ARG A 134 -20.40 -16.61 28.82
CA ARG A 134 -18.97 -16.30 28.78
C ARG A 134 -18.28 -17.03 29.93
N PRO A 135 -17.35 -17.97 29.68
CA PRO A 135 -16.50 -18.52 30.73
C PRO A 135 -15.63 -17.43 31.38
N ASP A 136 -15.34 -17.57 32.67
CA ASP A 136 -14.40 -16.71 33.41
C ASP A 136 -13.00 -16.69 32.77
N ILE A 137 -12.58 -17.83 32.23
CA ILE A 137 -11.34 -18.00 31.48
C ILE A 137 -11.53 -17.93 29.96
N ALA A 138 -12.45 -17.10 29.46
CA ALA A 138 -12.80 -17.01 28.03
C ALA A 138 -11.59 -16.87 27.09
N GLY A 139 -10.51 -16.19 27.50
CA GLY A 139 -9.27 -16.06 26.71
C GLY A 139 -8.38 -17.30 26.66
N LEU A 140 -8.56 -18.24 27.59
CA LEU A 140 -7.71 -19.44 27.75
C LEU A 140 -8.39 -20.73 27.28
N MET A 141 -9.64 -20.66 26.80
CA MET A 141 -10.44 -21.83 26.42
C MET A 141 -9.75 -22.75 25.39
N GLY A 142 -8.91 -22.20 24.50
CA GLY A 142 -8.11 -23.00 23.57
C GLY A 142 -7.06 -23.85 24.28
N ALA A 143 -6.31 -23.26 25.21
CA ALA A 143 -5.31 -23.97 26.01
C ALA A 143 -5.98 -25.01 26.93
N TYR A 144 -7.12 -24.65 27.53
CA TYR A 144 -7.93 -25.56 28.34
C TYR A 144 -8.39 -26.78 27.53
N GLY A 145 -8.87 -26.57 26.30
CA GLY A 145 -9.26 -27.67 25.40
C GLY A 145 -8.09 -28.60 25.04
N VAL A 146 -6.90 -28.05 24.81
CA VAL A 146 -5.70 -28.87 24.57
C VAL A 146 -5.31 -29.69 25.80
N ALA A 147 -5.42 -29.12 27.00
CA ALA A 147 -5.15 -29.84 28.25
C ALA A 147 -6.10 -31.03 28.44
N LEU A 148 -7.39 -30.87 28.16
CA LEU A 148 -8.37 -31.96 28.21
C LEU A 148 -8.05 -33.06 27.19
N LEU A 149 -7.74 -32.68 25.93
CA LEU A 149 -7.36 -33.66 24.91
C LEU A 149 -6.09 -34.42 25.28
N ALA A 150 -5.10 -33.74 25.88
CA ALA A 150 -3.89 -34.39 26.37
C ALA A 150 -4.20 -35.39 27.50
N GLN A 151 -5.11 -35.04 28.42
CA GLN A 151 -5.58 -35.95 29.47
C GLN A 151 -6.30 -37.17 28.89
N GLU A 152 -7.26 -36.97 27.99
CA GLU A 152 -8.01 -38.05 27.34
C GLU A 152 -7.07 -39.02 26.60
N GLN A 153 -6.09 -38.48 25.87
CA GLN A 153 -5.11 -39.27 25.12
C GLN A 153 -4.20 -40.09 26.05
N TYR A 154 -3.75 -39.49 27.17
CA TYR A 154 -2.93 -40.17 28.17
C TYR A 154 -3.69 -41.35 28.80
N GLU A 155 -4.96 -41.15 29.15
CA GLU A 155 -5.82 -42.20 29.70
C GLU A 155 -6.12 -43.31 28.68
N ALA A 156 -6.38 -42.96 27.41
CA ALA A 156 -6.72 -43.91 26.35
C ALA A 156 -5.55 -44.80 25.92
N ASN A 157 -4.33 -44.26 25.84
CA ASN A 157 -3.17 -45.00 25.35
C ASN A 157 -2.45 -45.83 26.42
N LYS A 158 -2.84 -45.71 27.71
CA LYS A 158 -2.10 -46.28 28.86
C LYS A 158 -0.59 -45.99 28.79
N ASP A 159 -0.25 -44.81 28.28
CA ASP A 159 1.11 -44.41 27.90
C ASP A 159 1.90 -43.97 29.15
N MET A 160 2.03 -44.89 30.12
CA MET A 160 2.55 -44.62 31.47
C MET A 160 4.06 -44.29 31.51
N GLU A 161 4.73 -44.32 30.35
CA GLU A 161 6.16 -43.97 30.21
C GLU A 161 6.40 -42.63 29.50
N TYR A 162 5.36 -41.98 28.95
CA TYR A 162 5.54 -40.70 28.26
C TYR A 162 5.79 -39.56 29.25
N VAL A 163 7.01 -39.00 29.22
CA VAL A 163 7.36 -37.81 29.99
C VAL A 163 7.03 -36.57 29.17
N SER A 164 6.15 -35.72 29.69
CA SER A 164 5.76 -34.46 29.06
C SER A 164 6.96 -33.54 28.84
N THR A 165 7.03 -32.91 27.67
CA THR A 165 8.00 -31.84 27.37
C THR A 165 7.50 -30.46 27.80
N ILE A 166 6.28 -30.38 28.38
CA ILE A 166 5.76 -29.16 28.99
C ILE A 166 6.66 -28.81 30.18
N SER A 167 7.06 -27.54 30.27
CA SER A 167 7.87 -27.05 31.37
C SER A 167 7.19 -27.30 32.72
N ASP A 168 7.96 -27.75 33.71
CA ASP A 168 7.46 -27.91 35.08
C ASP A 168 7.11 -26.56 35.73
N LEU A 169 6.43 -26.62 36.88
CA LEU A 169 5.98 -25.42 37.59
C LEU A 169 7.13 -24.51 37.99
N ASP A 170 8.29 -25.06 38.35
CA ASP A 170 9.45 -24.26 38.75
C ASP A 170 10.08 -23.56 37.54
N ALA A 171 10.15 -24.23 36.39
CA ALA A 171 10.60 -23.67 35.13
C ALA A 171 9.64 -22.59 34.61
N ILE A 172 8.33 -22.76 34.80
CA ILE A 172 7.32 -21.72 34.49
C ILE A 172 7.45 -20.53 35.45
N ASN A 173 7.55 -20.77 36.76
CA ASN A 173 7.68 -19.71 37.77
C ASN A 173 8.99 -18.92 37.60
N ASN A 174 10.05 -19.58 37.15
CA ASN A 174 11.35 -18.97 36.87
C ASN A 174 11.53 -18.54 35.40
N LEU A 175 10.48 -18.63 34.57
CA LEU A 175 10.53 -18.19 33.18
C LEU A 175 10.69 -16.68 33.13
N LYS A 176 11.89 -16.22 32.82
CA LYS A 176 12.16 -14.80 32.60
C LYS A 176 12.09 -14.51 31.11
N VAL A 177 11.32 -13.48 30.77
CA VAL A 177 11.19 -12.99 29.40
C VAL A 177 11.82 -11.62 29.32
N GLU A 178 12.90 -11.51 28.56
CA GLU A 178 13.49 -10.23 28.20
C GLU A 178 12.95 -9.79 26.84
N ALA A 179 12.10 -8.77 26.85
CA ALA A 179 11.58 -8.15 25.64
C ALA A 179 12.53 -7.04 25.18
N SER A 180 13.06 -7.17 23.97
CA SER A 180 13.86 -6.13 23.32
C SER A 180 13.20 -5.70 22.01
N HIS A 181 13.35 -4.42 21.67
CA HIS A 181 12.69 -3.82 20.52
C HIS A 181 13.76 -3.38 19.53
N VAL A 182 13.68 -3.88 18.31
CA VAL A 182 14.66 -3.57 17.26
C VAL A 182 13.93 -3.24 15.98
N ARG A 183 14.37 -2.21 15.27
CA ARG A 183 13.89 -1.95 13.91
C ARG A 183 14.66 -2.82 12.92
N CYS A 184 13.93 -3.61 12.15
CA CYS A 184 14.51 -4.41 11.08
C CYS A 184 15.08 -3.50 9.99
N ASN A 185 16.30 -3.77 9.52
CA ASN A 185 16.92 -3.02 8.41
C ASN A 185 16.98 -3.84 7.11
N GLY A 186 16.24 -4.95 7.03
CA GLY A 186 16.25 -5.84 5.86
C GLY A 186 15.54 -5.28 4.62
N CYS A 187 14.63 -4.31 4.79
CA CYS A 187 13.97 -3.58 3.71
C CYS A 187 13.42 -2.25 4.24
N GLU A 188 12.86 -1.44 3.35
CA GLU A 188 12.37 -0.09 3.66
C GLU A 188 11.15 -0.05 4.59
N ASN A 189 10.49 -1.19 4.87
CA ASN A 189 9.39 -1.23 5.82
C ASN A 189 9.80 -0.96 7.27
N HIS A 190 11.10 -1.11 7.60
CA HIS A 190 11.65 -0.88 8.94
C HIS A 190 10.78 -1.39 10.10
N CYS A 191 10.31 -2.64 9.99
CA CYS A 191 9.37 -3.24 10.92
C CYS A 191 9.89 -3.14 12.37
N LEU A 192 9.03 -2.71 13.30
CA LEU A 192 9.35 -2.75 14.73
C LEU A 192 9.21 -4.19 15.22
N LEU A 193 10.34 -4.87 15.39
CA LEU A 193 10.40 -6.24 15.87
C LEU A 193 10.41 -6.23 17.39
N THR A 194 9.55 -7.06 17.98
CA THR A 194 9.60 -7.42 19.40
C THR A 194 10.29 -8.77 19.51
N ILE A 195 11.46 -8.77 20.11
CA ILE A 195 12.27 -9.94 20.37
C ILE A 195 12.07 -10.34 21.82
N ASN A 196 11.36 -11.43 22.05
CA ASN A 196 11.22 -12.04 23.36
C ASN A 196 12.29 -13.13 23.50
N LYS A 197 13.27 -12.91 24.37
CA LYS A 197 14.25 -13.93 24.78
C LYS A 197 13.77 -14.58 26.06
N PHE A 198 13.66 -15.90 26.05
CA PHE A 198 13.28 -16.69 27.21
C PHE A 198 14.53 -17.19 27.94
N SER A 199 14.44 -17.38 29.25
CA SER A 199 15.54 -17.90 30.08
C SER A 199 16.05 -19.28 29.64
N ASN A 200 15.23 -20.06 28.93
CA ASN A 200 15.62 -21.34 28.32
C ASN A 200 16.42 -21.21 27.02
N GLY A 201 16.81 -19.98 26.62
CA GLY A 201 17.58 -19.72 25.40
C GLY A 201 16.76 -19.61 24.12
N THR A 202 15.46 -19.93 24.15
CA THR A 202 14.59 -19.75 22.99
C THR A 202 14.31 -18.27 22.74
N LYS A 203 14.10 -17.93 21.47
CA LYS A 203 13.81 -16.56 21.03
C LYS A 203 12.57 -16.58 20.15
N HIS A 204 11.59 -15.75 20.49
CA HIS A 204 10.41 -15.53 19.65
C HIS A 204 10.41 -14.10 19.14
N ILE A 205 10.29 -13.93 17.83
CA ILE A 205 10.27 -12.62 17.17
C ILE A 205 8.88 -12.39 16.62
N SER A 206 8.26 -11.26 17.00
CA SER A 206 6.97 -10.82 16.49
C SER A 206 7.06 -9.38 15.97
N GLY A 207 6.02 -8.91 15.27
CA GLY A 207 6.00 -7.60 14.63
C GLY A 207 6.70 -7.54 13.26
N ASN A 208 7.18 -8.69 12.76
CA ASN A 208 7.70 -8.84 11.40
C ASN A 208 6.55 -8.93 10.37
N ARG A 209 6.80 -8.41 9.16
CA ARG A 209 5.91 -8.54 7.99
C ARG A 209 6.34 -9.63 7.00
N CYS A 210 7.55 -10.16 7.18
CA CYS A 210 8.15 -11.17 6.33
C CYS A 210 8.95 -12.16 7.17
N GLU A 211 9.31 -13.29 6.56
CA GLU A 211 10.08 -14.36 7.19
C GLU A 211 11.49 -13.95 7.60
N LYS A 212 12.13 -13.08 6.81
CA LYS A 212 13.44 -12.48 7.16
C LYS A 212 13.39 -11.76 8.52
N GLY A 213 12.28 -11.07 8.81
CA GLY A 213 12.07 -10.41 10.09
C GLY A 213 11.82 -11.37 11.26
N ALA A 214 11.39 -12.61 10.98
CA ALA A 214 11.29 -13.69 11.97
C ALA A 214 12.63 -14.41 12.21
N GLY A 215 13.69 -14.07 11.47
CA GLY A 215 14.98 -14.76 11.53
C GLY A 215 15.04 -16.01 10.66
N ILE A 216 14.04 -16.23 9.80
CA ILE A 216 14.05 -17.30 8.79
C ILE A 216 14.76 -16.74 7.54
N VAL A 217 15.96 -17.26 7.27
CA VAL A 217 16.75 -16.88 6.09
C VAL A 217 16.52 -17.96 5.04
N SER A 218 15.75 -17.66 3.99
CA SER A 218 15.72 -18.53 2.81
C SER A 218 17.02 -18.39 2.04
N GLU A 219 17.50 -19.49 1.45
CA GLU A 219 18.64 -19.45 0.52
C GLU A 219 18.35 -18.45 -0.60
N ASN A 220 19.26 -17.49 -0.79
CA ASN A 220 19.16 -16.46 -1.83
C ASN A 220 19.14 -17.12 -3.22
N LYS A 221 17.95 -17.45 -3.71
CA LYS A 221 17.74 -17.60 -5.15
C LYS A 221 17.69 -16.19 -5.73
N GLU A 222 18.64 -15.83 -6.58
CA GLU A 222 18.56 -14.60 -7.38
C GLU A 222 17.36 -14.72 -8.34
N LEU A 223 16.19 -14.38 -7.84
CA LEU A 223 14.96 -14.30 -8.60
C LEU A 223 14.87 -12.96 -9.33
N PRO A 224 14.31 -12.92 -10.55
CA PRO A 224 14.14 -11.66 -11.26
C PRO A 224 13.26 -10.70 -10.46
N ASN A 225 13.70 -9.45 -10.32
CA ASN A 225 12.93 -8.37 -9.72
C ASN A 225 13.01 -7.12 -10.60
N LEU A 226 12.01 -6.99 -11.47
CA LEU A 226 11.96 -5.90 -12.43
C LEU A 226 11.57 -4.56 -11.82
N VAL A 227 10.93 -4.52 -10.64
CA VAL A 227 10.68 -3.27 -9.93
C VAL A 227 12.00 -2.62 -9.55
N LYS A 228 12.93 -3.40 -8.98
CA LYS A 228 14.27 -2.94 -8.62
C LYS A 228 15.11 -2.54 -9.85
N TYR A 229 15.09 -3.37 -10.90
CA TYR A 229 15.79 -3.07 -12.16
C TYR A 229 15.28 -1.77 -12.77
N LYS A 230 13.96 -1.64 -12.94
CA LYS A 230 13.32 -0.47 -13.53
C LYS A 230 13.60 0.80 -12.74
N TYR A 231 13.50 0.76 -11.41
CA TYR A 231 13.85 1.92 -10.57
C TYR A 231 15.28 2.40 -10.83
N LYS A 232 16.24 1.49 -10.90
CA LYS A 232 17.63 1.83 -11.21
C LYS A 232 17.72 2.38 -12.64
N ARG A 233 17.23 1.67 -13.64
CA ARG A 233 17.33 2.06 -15.05
C ARG A 233 16.76 3.45 -15.33
N ILE A 234 15.67 3.81 -14.65
CA ILE A 234 15.00 5.11 -14.82
C ILE A 234 15.76 6.26 -14.17
N PHE A 235 16.46 6.05 -13.05
CA PHE A 235 17.08 7.15 -12.30
C PHE A 235 18.61 7.17 -12.29
N ASP A 236 19.27 6.16 -12.87
CA ASP A 236 20.74 6.01 -12.91
C ASP A 236 21.37 6.84 -14.05
N TYR A 237 21.10 8.15 -14.03
CA TYR A 237 21.66 9.13 -14.97
C TYR A 237 22.65 10.05 -14.24
N THR A 238 23.77 10.36 -14.90
CA THR A 238 24.82 11.22 -14.34
C THR A 238 24.62 12.68 -14.79
N PRO A 239 24.32 13.63 -13.88
CA PRO A 239 24.17 15.04 -14.22
C PRO A 239 25.46 15.66 -14.77
N LEU A 240 25.33 16.72 -15.56
CA LEU A 240 26.48 17.51 -16.00
C LEU A 240 27.24 18.09 -14.80
N GLU A 241 28.56 18.16 -14.90
CA GLU A 241 29.37 18.99 -14.00
C GLU A 241 28.96 20.47 -14.11
N GLU A 242 29.07 21.23 -13.02
CA GLU A 242 28.65 22.64 -13.00
C GLU A 242 29.33 23.48 -14.10
N LYS A 243 30.61 23.21 -14.39
CA LYS A 243 31.37 23.86 -15.46
C LYS A 243 30.81 23.61 -16.88
N ASN A 244 30.08 22.51 -17.06
CA ASN A 244 29.50 22.08 -18.33
C ASN A 244 27.98 22.39 -18.41
N ALA A 245 27.43 23.08 -17.42
CA ALA A 245 26.01 23.43 -17.33
C ALA A 245 25.80 24.94 -17.49
N PRO A 246 25.94 25.50 -18.72
CA PRO A 246 25.87 26.94 -18.97
C PRO A 246 24.53 27.56 -18.59
N ARG A 247 23.46 26.76 -18.48
CA ARG A 247 22.11 27.23 -18.06
C ARG A 247 21.82 26.95 -16.58
N GLY A 248 22.82 26.52 -15.82
CA GLY A 248 22.74 26.30 -14.38
C GLY A 248 22.05 25.00 -13.99
N VAL A 249 21.57 24.96 -12.74
CA VAL A 249 20.98 23.78 -12.11
C VAL A 249 19.46 23.81 -12.23
N ILE A 250 18.86 22.68 -12.60
CA ILE A 250 17.41 22.50 -12.65
C ILE A 250 16.98 21.25 -11.87
N GLY A 251 15.99 21.39 -11.00
CA GLY A 251 15.45 20.33 -10.17
C GLY A 251 14.27 19.62 -10.83
N ILE A 252 14.25 18.30 -10.83
CA ILE A 252 13.07 17.49 -11.19
C ILE A 252 12.61 16.72 -9.95
N PRO A 253 11.33 16.80 -9.53
CA PRO A 253 10.84 16.01 -8.41
C PRO A 253 10.65 14.54 -8.83
N ARG A 254 11.08 13.59 -7.99
CA ARG A 254 10.88 12.15 -8.18
C ARG A 254 9.43 11.76 -7.85
N VAL A 255 8.51 12.07 -8.76
CA VAL A 255 7.06 11.98 -8.49
C VAL A 255 6.28 11.41 -9.67
N LEU A 256 5.15 10.74 -9.39
CA LEU A 256 4.12 10.42 -10.37
C LEU A 256 4.66 9.85 -11.71
N ASN A 257 4.50 10.59 -12.81
CA ASN A 257 4.93 10.17 -14.15
C ASN A 257 6.45 10.25 -14.38
N MET A 258 7.22 10.89 -13.49
CA MET A 258 8.69 10.87 -13.57
C MET A 258 9.26 9.45 -13.35
N TYR A 259 8.49 8.53 -12.80
CA TYR A 259 8.81 7.09 -12.78
C TYR A 259 8.64 6.41 -14.17
N GLU A 260 8.51 7.19 -15.23
CA GLU A 260 8.48 6.76 -16.63
C GLU A 260 9.13 7.81 -17.54
N ASP A 261 8.80 9.09 -17.35
CA ASP A 261 9.22 10.18 -18.24
C ASP A 261 10.58 10.80 -17.87
N TYR A 262 11.20 10.43 -16.75
CA TYR A 262 12.47 11.04 -16.33
C TYR A 262 13.61 10.86 -17.36
N PRO A 263 13.83 9.69 -18.00
CA PRO A 263 14.78 9.53 -19.11
C PRO A 263 14.66 10.60 -20.19
N PHE A 264 13.42 10.92 -20.57
CA PHE A 264 13.11 11.96 -21.56
C PHE A 264 13.52 13.33 -21.03
N TRP A 265 12.99 13.73 -19.87
CA TRP A 265 13.21 15.08 -19.34
C TRP A 265 14.65 15.34 -18.92
N PHE A 266 15.32 14.33 -18.36
CA PHE A 266 16.74 14.38 -18.04
C PHE A 266 17.56 14.64 -19.30
N THR A 267 17.34 13.85 -20.36
CA THR A 267 18.08 13.99 -21.62
C THR A 267 17.77 15.32 -22.30
N PHE A 268 16.51 15.71 -22.34
CA PHE A 268 16.07 16.98 -22.92
C PHE A 268 16.78 18.17 -22.28
N LEU A 269 16.67 18.30 -20.95
CA LEU A 269 17.26 19.42 -20.21
C LEU A 269 18.79 19.37 -20.19
N THR A 270 19.39 18.17 -20.14
CA THR A 270 20.85 18.00 -20.25
C THR A 270 21.37 18.46 -21.61
N LYS A 271 20.67 18.14 -22.71
CA LYS A 271 21.06 18.60 -24.06
C LYS A 271 20.83 20.10 -24.26
N LEU A 272 19.93 20.70 -23.48
CA LEU A 272 19.80 22.15 -23.34
C LEU A 272 20.83 22.75 -22.37
N GLY A 273 21.81 22.00 -21.87
CA GLY A 273 22.90 22.55 -21.05
C GLY A 273 22.52 22.86 -19.60
N PHE A 274 21.50 22.21 -19.05
CA PHE A 274 21.22 22.23 -17.62
C PHE A 274 21.90 21.07 -16.89
N ARG A 275 22.33 21.32 -15.65
CA ARG A 275 22.64 20.28 -14.68
C ARG A 275 21.34 19.84 -14.02
N VAL A 276 20.85 18.67 -14.41
CA VAL A 276 19.58 18.12 -13.90
C VAL A 276 19.81 17.40 -12.57
N ILE A 277 19.19 17.89 -11.50
CA ILE A 277 19.21 17.28 -10.17
C ILE A 277 17.82 16.75 -9.86
N ILE A 278 17.74 15.55 -9.27
CA ILE A 278 16.48 14.95 -8.85
C ILE A 278 16.33 15.02 -7.33
N SER A 279 15.09 15.08 -6.84
CA SER A 279 14.82 15.03 -5.40
C SER A 279 15.29 13.73 -4.74
N GLU A 280 15.32 13.73 -3.40
CA GLU A 280 15.73 12.58 -2.59
C GLU A 280 14.84 11.34 -2.84
N LYS A 281 15.30 10.16 -2.39
CA LYS A 281 14.47 8.95 -2.45
C LYS A 281 13.27 9.12 -1.53
N SER A 282 12.09 8.77 -2.03
CA SER A 282 10.86 8.82 -1.23
C SER A 282 11.03 8.02 0.05
N ASN A 283 10.62 8.62 1.14
CA ASN A 283 10.49 7.97 2.43
C ASN A 283 9.43 8.73 3.25
N ARG A 284 9.08 8.19 4.41
CA ARG A 284 8.11 8.83 5.30
C ARG A 284 8.45 10.28 5.67
N LYS A 285 9.72 10.64 5.86
CA LYS A 285 10.11 12.04 6.15
C LYS A 285 9.86 12.94 4.95
N THR A 286 10.04 12.43 3.74
CA THR A 286 9.67 13.17 2.52
C THR A 286 8.18 13.47 2.52
N TYR A 287 7.31 12.49 2.82
CA TYR A 287 5.88 12.73 2.97
C TYR A 287 5.57 13.81 4.02
N GLU A 288 6.18 13.69 5.21
CA GLU A 288 5.98 14.61 6.34
C GLU A 288 6.37 16.05 5.99
N LYS A 289 7.42 16.27 5.19
CA LYS A 289 7.83 17.61 4.73
C LYS A 289 6.72 18.38 4.00
N GLY A 290 5.83 17.68 3.29
CA GLY A 290 4.79 18.29 2.46
C GLY A 290 3.38 18.18 3.00
N MET A 291 3.19 17.72 4.25
CA MET A 291 1.86 17.51 4.83
C MET A 291 1.04 18.80 4.93
N GLU A 292 1.67 19.92 5.25
CA GLU A 292 0.99 21.20 5.47
C GLU A 292 0.45 21.83 4.18
N SER A 293 1.07 21.54 3.04
CA SER A 293 0.66 22.08 1.73
C SER A 293 -0.38 21.20 1.02
N MET A 294 -0.85 20.11 1.63
CA MET A 294 -1.80 19.20 0.98
C MET A 294 -3.24 19.75 1.04
N PRO A 295 -3.88 20.05 -0.10
CA PRO A 295 -5.23 20.62 -0.10
C PRO A 295 -6.33 19.61 0.22
N SER A 296 -6.04 18.30 0.11
CA SER A 296 -7.05 17.26 0.24
C SER A 296 -6.47 15.94 0.70
N GLU A 297 -7.00 15.43 1.81
CA GLU A 297 -6.69 14.10 2.33
C GLU A 297 -7.17 12.95 1.43
N SER A 298 -8.10 13.24 0.51
CA SER A 298 -8.66 12.22 -0.38
C SER A 298 -7.80 11.94 -1.61
N VAL A 299 -6.76 12.76 -1.87
CA VAL A 299 -5.85 12.58 -3.00
C VAL A 299 -5.00 11.32 -2.82
N CYS A 300 -4.56 10.70 -3.93
CA CYS A 300 -3.77 9.48 -3.85
C CYS A 300 -2.41 9.77 -3.18
N TYR A 301 -1.90 8.80 -2.42
CA TYR A 301 -0.63 8.94 -1.69
C TYR A 301 0.56 9.39 -2.56
N PRO A 302 0.73 8.94 -3.81
CA PRO A 302 1.79 9.42 -4.70
C PRO A 302 1.74 10.92 -4.99
N ALA A 303 0.52 11.49 -5.09
CA ALA A 303 0.34 12.91 -5.31
C ALA A 303 0.61 13.71 -4.02
N LYS A 304 0.28 13.13 -2.86
CA LYS A 304 0.67 13.69 -1.55
C LYS A 304 2.19 13.79 -1.44
N LEU A 305 2.91 12.72 -1.76
CA LEU A 305 4.38 12.69 -1.76
C LEU A 305 5.01 13.79 -2.63
N SER A 306 4.34 14.22 -3.71
CA SER A 306 4.88 15.27 -4.58
C SER A 306 5.15 16.60 -3.87
N HIS A 307 4.34 16.95 -2.87
CA HIS A 307 4.55 18.16 -2.06
C HIS A 307 5.90 18.10 -1.34
N GLY A 308 6.16 16.97 -0.68
CA GLY A 308 7.41 16.72 0.03
C GLY A 308 8.64 16.76 -0.87
N HIS A 309 8.52 16.23 -2.09
CA HIS A 309 9.61 16.25 -3.08
C HIS A 309 9.93 17.65 -3.58
N ILE A 310 8.92 18.49 -3.81
CA ILE A 310 9.13 19.91 -4.16
C ILE A 310 9.86 20.64 -3.03
N ILE A 311 9.34 20.53 -1.81
CA ILE A 311 9.95 21.18 -0.62
C ILE A 311 11.37 20.66 -0.39
N SER A 312 11.62 19.37 -0.66
CA SER A 312 12.97 18.81 -0.60
C SER A 312 13.94 19.47 -1.59
N LEU A 313 13.51 19.74 -2.83
CA LEU A 313 14.36 20.43 -3.82
C LEU A 313 14.66 21.86 -3.39
N VAL A 314 13.66 22.59 -2.88
CA VAL A 314 13.86 23.96 -2.38
C VAL A 314 14.85 23.96 -1.21
N LYS A 315 14.70 23.03 -0.25
CA LYS A 315 15.61 22.89 0.90
C LYS A 315 17.03 22.46 0.52
N GLN A 316 17.22 21.81 -0.63
CA GLN A 316 18.53 21.52 -1.21
C GLN A 316 19.18 22.74 -1.89
N GLY A 317 18.52 23.90 -1.89
CA GLY A 317 19.01 25.12 -2.51
C GLY A 317 18.73 25.21 -4.02
N ILE A 318 17.91 24.32 -4.57
CA ILE A 318 17.58 24.31 -6.00
C ILE A 318 16.58 25.44 -6.30
N LYS A 319 17.03 26.42 -7.09
CA LYS A 319 16.25 27.62 -7.40
C LYS A 319 15.33 27.50 -8.61
N THR A 320 15.64 26.63 -9.57
CA THR A 320 14.75 26.36 -10.72
C THR A 320 14.25 24.93 -10.63
N ILE A 321 12.94 24.74 -10.55
CA ILE A 321 12.30 23.42 -10.46
C ILE A 321 11.41 23.24 -11.70
N PHE A 322 11.54 22.10 -12.35
CA PHE A 322 10.78 21.73 -13.54
C PHE A 322 9.87 20.54 -13.24
N TYR A 323 8.56 20.77 -13.37
CA TYR A 323 7.56 19.71 -13.29
C TYR A 323 6.36 20.06 -14.18
N PRO A 324 6.33 19.60 -15.44
CA PRO A 324 5.31 20.03 -16.40
C PRO A 324 3.98 19.30 -16.20
N CYS A 325 2.93 19.92 -16.70
CA CYS A 325 1.61 19.31 -16.87
C CYS A 325 1.58 18.53 -18.20
N VAL A 326 1.19 17.26 -18.17
CA VAL A 326 1.29 16.36 -19.34
C VAL A 326 -0.07 15.72 -19.64
N PRO A 327 -0.94 16.36 -20.46
CA PRO A 327 -2.26 15.84 -20.83
C PRO A 327 -2.22 14.49 -21.54
N TYR A 328 -1.31 14.39 -22.52
CA TYR A 328 -1.18 13.25 -23.41
C TYR A 328 0.18 12.60 -23.22
N SER A 329 0.20 11.29 -23.04
CA SER A 329 1.42 10.49 -23.16
C SER A 329 1.57 9.97 -24.59
N ARG A 330 2.46 9.00 -24.77
CA ARG A 330 2.66 8.27 -26.03
C ARG A 330 1.59 7.20 -26.19
N LYS A 331 1.20 6.89 -27.43
CA LYS A 331 0.30 5.76 -27.71
C LYS A 331 1.05 4.46 -27.43
N GLU A 332 0.46 3.57 -26.62
CA GLU A 332 1.07 2.27 -26.30
C GLU A 332 1.04 1.29 -27.48
N TYR A 333 -0.03 1.29 -28.26
CA TYR A 333 -0.20 0.45 -29.45
C TYR A 333 -1.06 1.17 -30.50
N LYS A 334 -0.96 0.72 -31.75
CA LYS A 334 -1.60 1.39 -32.90
C LYS A 334 -3.13 1.44 -32.78
N SER A 335 -3.73 0.40 -32.20
CA SER A 335 -5.17 0.23 -32.03
C SER A 335 -5.74 0.94 -30.78
N ALA A 336 -4.93 1.65 -29.99
CA ALA A 336 -5.42 2.37 -28.82
C ALA A 336 -6.27 3.58 -29.21
N ASP A 337 -7.46 3.71 -28.60
CA ASP A 337 -8.40 4.81 -28.88
C ASP A 337 -7.79 6.17 -28.53
N ASN A 338 -7.07 6.26 -27.41
CA ASN A 338 -6.39 7.48 -26.97
C ASN A 338 -5.18 7.19 -26.08
N HIS A 339 -4.55 8.26 -25.60
CA HIS A 339 -3.32 8.27 -24.80
C HIS A 339 -3.35 9.35 -23.70
N TYR A 340 -4.50 9.52 -23.04
CA TYR A 340 -4.59 10.44 -21.90
C TYR A 340 -3.83 9.89 -20.69
N ASN A 341 -3.08 10.76 -20.04
CA ASN A 341 -2.61 10.54 -18.67
C ASN A 341 -3.78 10.67 -17.69
N CYS A 342 -3.63 10.20 -16.46
CA CYS A 342 -4.71 10.40 -15.49
C CYS A 342 -4.82 11.86 -15.05
N PRO A 343 -6.01 12.32 -14.61
CA PRO A 343 -6.23 13.72 -14.24
C PRO A 343 -5.23 14.28 -13.22
N ILE A 344 -4.73 13.43 -12.31
CA ILE A 344 -3.65 13.80 -11.38
C ILE A 344 -2.34 14.07 -12.15
N VAL A 345 -1.87 13.15 -12.98
CA VAL A 345 -0.64 13.39 -13.77
C VAL A 345 -0.80 14.58 -14.72
N ILE A 346 -1.99 14.78 -15.28
CA ILE A 346 -2.26 15.87 -16.21
C ILE A 346 -1.98 17.25 -15.58
N SER A 347 -2.45 17.51 -14.36
CA SER A 347 -2.48 18.88 -13.83
C SER A 347 -2.04 19.02 -12.37
N TYR A 348 -1.53 17.98 -11.71
CA TYR A 348 -1.16 18.10 -10.29
C TYR A 348 -0.01 19.08 -10.04
N SER A 349 0.78 19.41 -11.06
CA SER A 349 1.75 20.48 -10.97
C SER A 349 1.11 21.85 -10.70
N GLU A 350 -0.08 22.14 -11.24
CA GLU A 350 -0.85 23.35 -10.89
C GLU A 350 -1.30 23.34 -9.42
N VAL A 351 -1.62 22.17 -8.87
CA VAL A 351 -1.96 22.05 -7.44
C VAL A 351 -0.75 22.39 -6.57
N LEU A 352 0.43 21.88 -6.93
CA LEU A 352 1.67 22.18 -6.21
C LEU A 352 2.00 23.67 -6.26
N LYS A 353 1.95 24.29 -7.44
CA LYS A 353 2.17 25.74 -7.63
C LYS A 353 1.32 26.61 -6.72
N ASN A 354 0.06 26.22 -6.53
CA ASN A 354 -0.90 27.03 -5.77
C ASN A 354 -0.89 26.77 -4.25
N ASN A 355 -0.34 25.64 -3.79
CA ASN A 355 -0.44 25.23 -2.38
C ASN A 355 0.89 25.09 -1.64
N VAL A 356 2.03 24.96 -2.36
CA VAL A 356 3.35 24.92 -1.72
C VAL A 356 3.85 26.35 -1.55
N GLU A 357 3.94 26.82 -0.30
CA GLU A 357 4.26 28.22 0.01
C GLU A 357 5.69 28.59 -0.41
N GLU A 358 6.63 27.65 -0.30
CA GLU A 358 8.02 27.85 -0.71
C GLU A 358 8.18 28.13 -2.21
N LEU A 359 7.21 27.75 -3.04
CA LEU A 359 7.21 28.08 -4.47
C LEU A 359 6.83 29.54 -4.76
N LYS A 360 6.29 30.26 -3.78
CA LYS A 360 5.95 31.70 -3.91
C LYS A 360 7.15 32.61 -3.65
N ASP A 361 8.25 32.06 -3.13
CA ASP A 361 9.49 32.80 -2.96
C ASP A 361 10.00 33.32 -4.31
N LYS A 362 10.40 34.59 -4.35
CA LYS A 362 10.87 35.27 -5.57
C LYS A 362 12.15 34.65 -6.13
N ASP A 363 12.91 33.98 -5.27
CA ASP A 363 14.14 33.28 -5.67
C ASP A 363 13.88 31.92 -6.33
N ILE A 364 12.64 31.42 -6.28
CA ILE A 364 12.27 30.12 -6.83
C ILE A 364 11.52 30.29 -8.15
N THR A 365 12.06 29.71 -9.23
CA THR A 365 11.38 29.57 -10.52
C THR A 365 10.77 28.17 -10.62
N PHE A 366 9.44 28.07 -10.55
CA PHE A 366 8.72 26.82 -10.82
C PHE A 366 8.19 26.78 -12.26
N LEU A 367 8.77 25.92 -13.09
CA LEU A 367 8.40 25.70 -14.49
C LEU A 367 7.42 24.54 -14.56
N ASN A 368 6.13 24.85 -14.69
CA ASN A 368 5.05 23.85 -14.74
C ASN A 368 4.07 23.92 -15.93
N PRO A 369 4.53 24.24 -17.15
CA PRO A 369 3.66 24.44 -18.29
C PRO A 369 3.00 23.14 -18.75
N PHE A 370 1.93 23.28 -19.55
CA PHE A 370 1.37 22.17 -20.30
C PHE A 370 2.24 21.85 -21.51
N LEU A 371 2.88 20.67 -21.53
CA LEU A 371 3.81 20.28 -22.58
C LEU A 371 3.39 18.99 -23.29
N PRO A 372 3.51 18.92 -24.63
CA PRO A 372 3.41 17.68 -25.39
C PRO A 372 4.76 16.95 -25.45
N PHE A 373 4.76 15.68 -25.87
CA PHE A 373 5.99 14.94 -26.15
C PHE A 373 6.43 14.97 -27.63
N ASP A 374 5.53 15.34 -28.56
CA ASP A 374 5.88 15.49 -29.97
C ASP A 374 6.97 16.57 -30.13
N ALA A 375 8.10 16.21 -30.74
CA ALA A 375 9.29 17.07 -30.78
C ALA A 375 9.04 18.43 -31.43
N LYS A 376 8.26 18.47 -32.51
CA LYS A 376 7.95 19.72 -33.22
C LYS A 376 7.06 20.61 -32.37
N THR A 377 5.98 20.05 -31.86
CA THR A 377 4.99 20.76 -31.05
C THR A 377 5.60 21.22 -29.72
N LEU A 378 6.47 20.39 -29.11
CA LEU A 378 7.19 20.73 -27.88
C LEU A 378 8.12 21.93 -28.11
N ALA A 379 8.92 21.90 -29.18
CA ALA A 379 9.82 23.00 -29.51
C ALA A 379 9.04 24.31 -29.77
N GLU A 380 7.93 24.25 -30.52
CA GLU A 380 7.07 25.40 -30.79
C GLU A 380 6.40 25.94 -29.52
N THR A 381 5.94 25.05 -28.65
CA THR A 381 5.32 25.40 -27.36
C THR A 381 6.33 26.09 -26.44
N ILE A 382 7.53 25.53 -26.26
CA ILE A 382 8.57 26.13 -25.41
C ILE A 382 8.99 27.51 -25.91
N LEU A 383 9.13 27.70 -27.23
CA LEU A 383 9.47 29.02 -27.80
C LEU A 383 8.37 30.07 -27.56
N GLY A 384 7.11 29.66 -27.55
CA GLY A 384 5.98 30.56 -27.32
C GLY A 384 5.78 30.95 -25.85
N LEU A 385 6.30 30.15 -24.92
CA LEU A 385 6.05 30.31 -23.49
C LEU A 385 6.95 31.38 -22.86
N PRO A 386 6.39 32.43 -22.19
CA PRO A 386 7.17 33.52 -21.61
C PRO A 386 8.23 33.08 -20.58
N GLU A 387 7.93 32.05 -19.81
CA GLU A 387 8.80 31.51 -18.75
C GLU A 387 10.14 30.93 -19.27
N PHE A 388 10.22 30.55 -20.55
CA PHE A 388 11.47 30.06 -21.16
C PHE A 388 12.24 31.13 -21.92
N LYS A 389 11.68 32.34 -22.11
CA LYS A 389 12.34 33.41 -22.89
C LYS A 389 13.73 33.76 -22.35
N LYS A 390 13.93 33.70 -21.02
CA LYS A 390 15.23 33.99 -20.38
C LYS A 390 16.38 33.09 -20.84
N TYR A 391 16.08 31.91 -21.39
CA TYR A 391 17.10 30.94 -21.81
C TYR A 391 17.52 31.09 -23.28
N ASN A 392 16.85 31.96 -24.04
CA ASN A 392 17.15 32.25 -25.45
C ASN A 392 17.36 31.00 -26.32
N PHE A 393 16.48 30.00 -26.17
CA PHE A 393 16.58 28.77 -26.96
C PHE A 393 16.36 29.04 -28.45
N THR A 394 17.08 28.31 -29.30
CA THR A 394 16.80 28.30 -30.74
C THR A 394 15.86 27.14 -31.09
N LYS A 395 15.06 27.29 -32.14
CA LYS A 395 14.19 26.19 -32.64
C LYS A 395 15.00 24.93 -32.96
N LYS A 396 16.18 25.09 -33.55
CA LYS A 396 17.08 23.98 -33.91
C LYS A 396 17.57 23.23 -32.67
N GLU A 397 17.95 23.96 -31.62
CA GLU A 397 18.40 23.40 -30.36
C GLU A 397 17.29 22.59 -29.68
N LEU A 398 16.08 23.15 -29.58
CA LEU A 398 14.93 22.47 -28.96
C LEU A 398 14.52 21.21 -29.73
N LEU A 399 14.46 21.28 -31.06
CA LEU A 399 14.14 20.12 -31.90
C LEU A 399 15.17 18.99 -31.73
N ASN A 400 16.46 19.34 -31.71
CA ASN A 400 17.52 18.36 -31.52
C ASN A 400 17.47 17.72 -30.12
N ALA A 401 17.28 18.53 -29.09
CA ALA A 401 17.14 18.04 -27.72
C ALA A 401 15.91 17.13 -27.56
N ALA A 402 14.76 17.52 -28.13
CA ALA A 402 13.53 16.73 -28.07
C ALA A 402 13.66 15.39 -28.80
N LYS A 403 14.33 15.37 -29.96
CA LYS A 403 14.60 14.13 -30.70
C LYS A 403 15.48 13.16 -29.91
N LEU A 404 16.61 13.65 -29.37
CA LEU A 404 17.51 12.84 -28.54
C LEU A 404 16.83 12.35 -27.26
N ALA A 405 15.96 13.17 -26.67
CA ALA A 405 15.17 12.78 -25.50
C ALA A 405 14.17 11.67 -25.80
N GLU A 406 13.51 11.72 -26.95
CA GLU A 406 12.60 10.65 -27.38
C GLU A 406 13.37 9.37 -27.71
N GLU A 407 14.54 9.46 -28.36
CA GLU A 407 15.42 8.32 -28.60
C GLU A 407 15.85 7.62 -27.29
N GLU A 408 16.28 8.39 -26.28
CA GLU A 408 16.63 7.81 -24.97
C GLU A 408 15.43 7.23 -24.24
N TYR A 409 14.26 7.86 -24.34
CA TYR A 409 13.03 7.30 -23.79
C TYR A 409 12.70 5.92 -24.41
N GLN A 410 12.78 5.81 -25.73
CA GLN A 410 12.54 4.54 -26.42
C GLN A 410 13.61 3.50 -26.09
N HIS A 411 14.86 3.91 -25.94
CA HIS A 411 15.96 3.04 -25.49
C HIS A 411 15.71 2.51 -24.07
N CYS A 412 15.36 3.37 -23.12
CA CYS A 412 14.99 2.95 -21.76
C CYS A 412 13.80 2.00 -21.75
N ARG A 413 12.77 2.22 -22.60
CA ARG A 413 11.67 1.27 -22.75
C ARG A 413 12.12 -0.06 -23.31
N ALA A 414 12.98 -0.06 -24.34
CA ALA A 414 13.51 -1.28 -24.94
C ALA A 414 14.32 -2.10 -23.92
N ASP A 415 15.12 -1.45 -23.08
CA ASP A 415 15.86 -2.10 -21.98
C ASP A 415 14.90 -2.80 -21.01
N ILE A 416 13.83 -2.10 -20.59
CA ILE A 416 12.82 -2.66 -19.69
C ILE A 416 12.07 -3.84 -20.34
N HIS A 417 11.72 -3.74 -21.63
CA HIS A 417 11.08 -4.83 -22.36
C HIS A 417 12.01 -6.05 -22.51
N ALA A 418 13.28 -5.82 -22.83
CA ALA A 418 14.27 -6.88 -22.98
C ALA A 418 14.51 -7.61 -21.65
N GLU A 419 14.58 -6.88 -20.55
CA GLU A 419 14.69 -7.49 -19.21
C GLU A 419 13.42 -8.24 -18.82
N GLY A 420 12.24 -7.76 -19.26
CA GLY A 420 10.96 -8.47 -19.14
C GLY A 420 10.98 -9.82 -19.82
N ALA A 421 11.38 -9.87 -21.09
CA ALA A 421 11.49 -11.11 -21.85
C ALA A 421 12.47 -12.10 -21.22
N LYS A 422 13.65 -11.63 -20.79
CA LYS A 422 14.64 -12.47 -20.08
C LYS A 422 14.09 -13.05 -18.78
N ALA A 423 13.34 -12.26 -18.01
CA ALA A 423 12.76 -12.72 -16.75
C ALA A 423 11.68 -13.79 -16.97
N VAL A 424 10.83 -13.62 -17.99
CA VAL A 424 9.83 -14.64 -18.36
C VAL A 424 10.53 -15.94 -18.77
N GLU A 425 11.51 -15.87 -19.68
CA GLU A 425 12.27 -17.03 -20.14
C GLU A 425 12.99 -17.75 -18.99
N TYR A 426 13.56 -16.99 -18.04
CA TYR A 426 14.19 -17.55 -16.84
C TYR A 426 13.18 -18.34 -15.99
N LEU A 427 12.00 -17.79 -15.75
CA LEU A 427 10.97 -18.43 -14.93
C LEU A 427 10.43 -19.70 -15.59
N GLU A 428 10.23 -19.68 -16.90
CA GLU A 428 9.81 -20.85 -17.67
C GLU A 428 10.85 -21.98 -17.62
N LYS A 429 12.12 -21.66 -17.94
CA LYS A 429 13.22 -22.65 -17.94
C LYS A 429 13.47 -23.29 -16.57
N LYS A 430 13.20 -22.54 -15.49
CA LYS A 430 13.39 -23.02 -14.11
C LYS A 430 12.11 -23.60 -13.51
N HIS A 431 11.00 -23.65 -14.25
CA HIS A 431 9.68 -24.07 -13.76
C HIS A 431 9.26 -23.30 -12.49
N LEU A 432 9.57 -22.01 -12.45
CA LEU A 432 9.24 -21.10 -11.36
C LEU A 432 8.02 -20.26 -11.73
N LYS A 433 7.29 -19.82 -10.70
CA LYS A 433 6.17 -18.90 -10.87
C LYS A 433 6.61 -17.43 -10.76
N GLY A 434 5.96 -16.57 -11.52
CA GLY A 434 6.17 -15.13 -11.50
C GLY A 434 4.89 -14.37 -11.17
N ILE A 435 5.04 -13.25 -10.48
CA ILE A 435 3.98 -12.25 -10.32
C ILE A 435 4.27 -11.06 -11.23
N VAL A 436 3.33 -10.75 -12.11
CA VAL A 436 3.30 -9.51 -12.86
C VAL A 436 2.64 -8.44 -11.99
N LEU A 437 3.45 -7.54 -11.45
CA LEU A 437 2.99 -6.34 -10.76
C LEU A 437 2.60 -5.28 -11.79
N ALA A 438 1.29 -5.10 -11.96
CA ALA A 438 0.74 -4.13 -12.89
C ALA A 438 0.13 -2.95 -12.13
N GLY A 439 0.26 -1.75 -12.68
CA GLY A 439 -0.19 -0.54 -12.02
C GLY A 439 0.30 0.70 -12.75
N ARG A 440 0.43 1.80 -12.01
CA ARG A 440 0.93 3.05 -12.56
C ARG A 440 2.45 3.12 -12.40
N PRO A 441 3.15 3.98 -13.16
CA PRO A 441 4.61 4.03 -13.14
C PRO A 441 5.18 4.27 -11.73
N TYR A 442 4.54 5.13 -10.95
CA TYR A 442 4.94 5.44 -9.58
C TYR A 442 4.81 4.29 -8.58
N HIS A 443 4.19 3.15 -8.90
CA HIS A 443 4.22 1.98 -8.02
C HIS A 443 5.59 1.30 -7.98
N VAL A 444 6.55 1.75 -8.80
CA VAL A 444 7.96 1.38 -8.71
C VAL A 444 8.68 2.13 -7.58
N ASP A 445 8.08 3.21 -7.07
CA ASP A 445 8.60 3.91 -5.91
C ASP A 445 8.60 3.00 -4.68
N PRO A 446 9.75 2.73 -4.05
CA PRO A 446 9.82 1.83 -2.89
C PRO A 446 8.91 2.23 -1.72
N GLU A 447 8.73 3.53 -1.46
CA GLU A 447 7.81 4.05 -0.43
C GLU A 447 6.34 3.82 -0.79
N ILE A 448 5.96 3.86 -2.07
CA ILE A 448 4.58 3.60 -2.52
C ILE A 448 4.33 2.08 -2.64
N ASN A 449 5.34 1.33 -3.08
CA ASN A 449 5.28 -0.13 -3.25
C ASN A 449 5.22 -0.86 -1.90
N HIS A 450 5.74 -0.26 -0.83
CA HIS A 450 5.84 -0.86 0.51
C HIS A 450 6.57 -2.23 0.53
N GLY A 451 7.53 -2.41 -0.39
CA GLY A 451 8.33 -3.63 -0.50
C GLY A 451 7.55 -4.88 -0.89
N ILE A 452 6.41 -4.73 -1.58
CA ILE A 452 5.62 -5.85 -2.10
C ILE A 452 6.46 -6.69 -3.07
N ASP A 453 7.28 -6.05 -3.91
CA ASP A 453 8.24 -6.73 -4.79
C ASP A 453 9.23 -7.63 -4.02
N THR A 454 9.76 -7.13 -2.90
CA THR A 454 10.70 -7.85 -2.05
C THR A 454 10.01 -8.98 -1.26
N LEU A 455 8.76 -8.77 -0.87
CA LEU A 455 7.94 -9.82 -0.25
C LEU A 455 7.69 -10.97 -1.22
N ILE A 456 7.28 -10.68 -2.46
CA ILE A 456 7.03 -11.70 -3.48
C ILE A 456 8.29 -12.53 -3.76
N THR A 457 9.43 -11.86 -3.94
CA THR A 457 10.71 -12.57 -4.14
C THR A 457 11.12 -13.39 -2.92
N SER A 458 10.82 -12.93 -1.69
CA SER A 458 11.08 -13.73 -0.49
C SER A 458 10.23 -15.00 -0.39
N LEU A 459 9.07 -15.03 -1.06
CA LEU A 459 8.19 -16.20 -1.17
C LEU A 459 8.60 -17.15 -2.31
N GLY A 460 9.75 -16.92 -2.95
CA GLY A 460 10.26 -17.78 -4.02
C GLY A 460 9.68 -17.49 -5.41
N LEU A 461 9.01 -16.35 -5.61
CA LEU A 461 8.36 -15.97 -6.85
C LEU A 461 9.13 -14.85 -7.57
N GLY A 462 9.25 -14.92 -8.89
CA GLY A 462 9.80 -13.83 -9.69
C GLY A 462 8.87 -12.61 -9.72
N VAL A 463 9.41 -11.41 -9.90
CA VAL A 463 8.64 -10.17 -10.04
C VAL A 463 8.90 -9.54 -11.40
N ILE A 464 7.84 -9.38 -12.18
CA ILE A 464 7.82 -8.74 -13.49
C ILE A 464 6.94 -7.47 -13.39
N THR A 465 7.28 -6.41 -14.13
CA THR A 465 6.46 -5.19 -14.19
C THR A 465 5.49 -5.25 -15.36
N GLY A 466 4.26 -4.74 -15.23
CA GLY A 466 3.29 -4.79 -16.33
C GLY A 466 3.77 -4.15 -17.64
N ASP A 467 4.57 -3.07 -17.59
CA ASP A 467 5.14 -2.44 -18.80
C ASP A 467 6.21 -3.27 -19.50
N SER A 468 6.97 -4.10 -18.78
CA SER A 468 8.08 -4.86 -19.37
C SER A 468 7.62 -5.99 -20.31
N ILE A 469 6.34 -6.35 -20.27
CA ILE A 469 5.74 -7.40 -21.11
C ILE A 469 4.60 -6.89 -21.99
N ALA A 470 4.18 -5.63 -21.81
CA ALA A 470 3.02 -5.08 -22.50
C ALA A 470 3.21 -4.94 -24.02
N ASN A 471 4.45 -4.97 -24.51
CA ASN A 471 4.77 -4.93 -25.94
C ASN A 471 4.69 -6.31 -26.62
N GLN A 472 4.49 -7.39 -25.86
CA GLN A 472 4.52 -8.76 -26.39
C GLN A 472 3.13 -9.24 -26.84
N THR A 473 2.06 -8.57 -26.42
CA THR A 473 0.71 -8.85 -26.92
C THR A 473 -0.09 -7.58 -27.12
N GLU A 474 -1.08 -7.66 -28.01
CA GLU A 474 -2.17 -6.71 -28.06
C GLU A 474 -3.46 -7.41 -27.62
N PRO A 475 -4.25 -6.81 -26.72
CA PRO A 475 -5.51 -7.40 -26.28
C PRO A 475 -6.50 -7.48 -27.45
N LYS A 476 -7.29 -8.56 -27.50
CA LYS A 476 -8.27 -8.78 -28.57
C LYS A 476 -9.33 -7.67 -28.57
N ALA A 477 -9.40 -6.91 -29.67
CA ALA A 477 -10.42 -5.88 -29.88
C ALA A 477 -11.75 -6.49 -30.38
N PRO A 478 -12.90 -5.83 -30.13
CA PRO A 478 -13.07 -4.62 -29.33
C PRO A 478 -13.04 -4.92 -27.82
N LEU A 479 -12.44 -4.02 -27.05
CA LEU A 479 -12.56 -4.06 -25.59
C LEU A 479 -13.98 -3.67 -25.17
N ARG A 480 -14.48 -4.26 -24.07
CA ARG A 480 -15.78 -3.90 -23.46
C ARG A 480 -15.83 -2.47 -22.91
N VAL A 481 -14.71 -1.77 -22.90
CA VAL A 481 -14.51 -0.44 -22.30
C VAL A 481 -13.76 0.44 -23.29
N VAL A 482 -14.05 1.74 -23.26
CA VAL A 482 -13.33 2.71 -24.09
C VAL A 482 -11.92 2.87 -23.55
N ASN A 483 -10.92 2.64 -24.39
CA ASN A 483 -9.52 2.60 -23.98
C ASN A 483 -8.85 3.97 -24.13
N GLN A 484 -9.25 4.91 -23.26
CA GLN A 484 -8.79 6.30 -23.35
C GLN A 484 -7.48 6.58 -22.60
N TRP A 485 -7.12 5.72 -21.64
CA TRP A 485 -6.06 5.99 -20.67
C TRP A 485 -4.83 5.09 -20.90
N VAL A 486 -3.66 5.70 -21.02
CA VAL A 486 -2.37 5.03 -21.34
C VAL A 486 -2.07 3.86 -20.41
N TYR A 487 -2.17 4.11 -19.10
CA TYR A 487 -1.83 3.10 -18.10
C TYR A 487 -2.84 1.96 -18.04
N HIS A 488 -4.10 2.18 -18.47
CA HIS A 488 -5.08 1.09 -18.58
C HIS A 488 -4.85 0.29 -19.86
N ALA A 489 -4.53 0.94 -20.98
CA ALA A 489 -4.17 0.28 -22.22
C ALA A 489 -3.07 -0.76 -21.99
N ARG A 490 -2.03 -0.36 -21.25
CA ARG A 490 -0.93 -1.22 -20.82
C ARG A 490 -1.35 -2.35 -19.86
N LEU A 491 -2.25 -2.07 -18.92
CA LEU A 491 -2.81 -3.07 -18.00
C LEU A 491 -3.53 -4.18 -18.78
N TYR A 492 -4.30 -3.83 -19.82
CA TYR A 492 -4.99 -4.80 -20.66
C TYR A 492 -4.01 -5.70 -21.43
N SER A 493 -2.95 -5.13 -22.01
CA SER A 493 -1.90 -5.93 -22.67
C SER A 493 -1.19 -6.86 -21.69
N ALA A 494 -0.81 -6.36 -20.51
CA ALA A 494 -0.17 -7.20 -19.49
C ALA A 494 -1.10 -8.35 -19.01
N ALA A 495 -2.40 -8.07 -18.84
CA ALA A 495 -3.37 -9.09 -18.46
C ALA A 495 -3.57 -10.15 -19.56
N ASP A 496 -3.61 -9.74 -20.83
CA ASP A 496 -3.69 -10.65 -21.98
C ASP A 496 -2.42 -11.52 -22.11
N PHE A 497 -1.23 -10.95 -21.89
CA PHE A 497 0.02 -11.71 -21.82
C PHE A 497 -0.01 -12.75 -20.70
N VAL A 498 -0.37 -12.35 -19.48
CA VAL A 498 -0.45 -13.29 -18.34
C VAL A 498 -1.45 -14.40 -18.60
N GLY A 499 -2.61 -14.09 -19.21
CA GLY A 499 -3.61 -15.09 -19.57
C GLY A 499 -3.15 -16.14 -20.59
N LYS A 500 -1.97 -15.96 -21.20
CA LYS A 500 -1.34 -16.89 -22.14
C LYS A 500 -0.18 -17.68 -21.53
N HIS A 501 0.15 -17.47 -20.26
CA HIS A 501 1.31 -18.07 -19.58
C HIS A 501 0.91 -18.67 -18.22
N ASP A 502 0.90 -20.00 -18.12
CA ASP A 502 0.44 -20.73 -16.91
C ASP A 502 1.33 -20.53 -15.67
N ASN A 503 2.57 -20.07 -15.86
CA ASN A 503 3.52 -19.80 -14.78
C ASN A 503 3.46 -18.35 -14.25
N LEU A 504 2.60 -17.50 -14.82
CA LEU A 504 2.47 -16.09 -14.43
C LEU A 504 1.12 -15.80 -13.79
N GLU A 505 1.13 -14.94 -12.77
CA GLU A 505 -0.07 -14.42 -12.12
C GLU A 505 -0.05 -12.90 -12.14
N LEU A 506 -1.22 -12.27 -12.25
CA LEU A 506 -1.33 -10.81 -12.31
C LEU A 506 -1.78 -10.23 -10.96
N VAL A 507 -1.00 -9.27 -10.44
CA VAL A 507 -1.39 -8.48 -9.26
C VAL A 507 -1.45 -7.01 -9.65
N GLN A 508 -2.66 -6.44 -9.58
CA GLN A 508 -2.86 -5.02 -9.84
C GLN A 508 -2.68 -4.20 -8.56
N LEU A 509 -1.69 -3.31 -8.56
CA LEU A 509 -1.52 -2.29 -7.53
C LEU A 509 -2.39 -1.07 -7.84
N ASN A 510 -3.12 -0.59 -6.83
CA ASN A 510 -3.95 0.61 -6.94
C ASN A 510 -3.80 1.51 -5.72
N SER A 511 -3.33 2.74 -5.95
CA SER A 511 -3.32 3.80 -4.94
C SER A 511 -4.68 4.48 -4.89
N ILE A 512 -5.48 4.15 -3.87
CA ILE A 512 -6.88 4.58 -3.76
C ILE A 512 -6.99 6.12 -3.70
N TRP A 513 -7.87 6.66 -4.55
CA TRP A 513 -8.38 8.02 -4.52
C TRP A 513 -9.82 8.00 -3.94
N LEU A 514 -10.10 8.74 -2.87
CA LEU A 514 -11.36 8.64 -2.11
C LEU A 514 -12.57 9.34 -2.75
N TRP A 515 -12.49 9.72 -4.03
CA TRP A 515 -13.55 10.48 -4.71
C TRP A 515 -14.69 9.63 -5.28
N ARG A 516 -14.68 8.30 -5.08
CA ARG A 516 -15.75 7.40 -5.56
C ARG A 516 -17.12 7.63 -4.89
N ARG A 517 -17.28 8.68 -4.08
CA ARG A 517 -18.51 9.05 -3.38
C ARG A 517 -19.37 10.10 -4.11
N CYS A 518 -18.85 10.86 -5.07
CA CYS A 518 -19.65 11.91 -5.72
C CYS A 518 -20.54 11.42 -6.88
N CYS A 519 -20.19 10.33 -7.57
CA CYS A 519 -20.96 9.90 -8.76
C CYS A 519 -22.04 8.84 -8.50
N ASN A 520 -22.07 8.17 -7.34
CA ASN A 520 -23.04 7.10 -7.08
C ASN A 520 -24.34 7.56 -6.37
N ASN A 521 -24.55 8.86 -6.16
CA ASN A 521 -25.75 9.41 -5.52
C ASN A 521 -26.87 9.83 -6.51
N ARG A 522 -26.86 9.36 -7.77
CA ARG A 522 -27.94 9.64 -8.75
C ARG A 522 -28.54 8.41 -9.42
N SER A 523 -28.59 7.31 -8.69
CA SER A 523 -29.42 6.17 -9.08
C SER A 523 -29.89 5.45 -7.82
N GLY A 524 -30.97 5.97 -7.25
CA GLY A 524 -31.79 5.37 -6.20
C GLY A 524 -33.22 5.73 -6.48
#